data_AF-A0A1Y4CP83-F1
#
_entry.id   AF-A0A1Y4CP83-F1
#
_cell.length_a   1.000
_cell.length_b   1.000
_cell.length_c   1.000
_cell.angle_alpha   90.00
_cell.angle_beta   90.00
_cell.angle_gamma   90.00
#
_symmetry.space_group_name_H-M   'P 1'
#
loop_
_entity.id
_entity.type
_entity.pdbx_description
1 polymer ?
#
loop_
_entity_poly.entity_id
_entity_poly.type
_entity_poly.pdbx_seq_one_letter_code
_entity_poly.pdbx_strand_id
1 'polypeptide(L)'
;MRISEEIGKKINIFRKKKGWTVQELGDAICKSKATVSKYEKGQISLDVDTLYDIAAALGVSPEQLLYYAPEPEPVRQEDAVPSFFQGIRRLYMYTFDGRNNSLSRSLIEIGGKQADNTYKVMMYMTCDDVAQYQHCENTYTGRMVHYDALTRLVFQNRDTPMEQYTINMLASYLDAPYKWVLNYGLSSRPFMPIAAKALITKKPTAETADFIKALHISKEDIRILKLYNMLAVTG
;
A
#
# COMPACT_ATOMS: atom_id res chain seq x y z
N MET A 1 11.96 -28.19 -8.12
CA MET A 1 10.54 -28.32 -8.53
C MET A 1 10.47 -28.18 -10.04
N ARG A 2 9.79 -29.08 -10.77
CA ARG A 2 9.71 -29.00 -12.24
C ARG A 2 8.46 -28.25 -12.66
N ILE A 3 8.61 -27.17 -13.43
CA ILE A 3 7.51 -26.32 -13.92
C ILE A 3 6.43 -27.15 -14.63
N SER A 4 6.84 -28.15 -15.42
CA SER A 4 5.93 -29.06 -16.14
C SER A 4 5.03 -29.87 -15.22
N GLU A 5 5.46 -30.24 -14.01
CA GLU A 5 4.63 -30.97 -13.05
C GLU A 5 3.53 -30.07 -12.47
N GLU A 6 3.82 -28.79 -12.23
CA GLU A 6 2.83 -27.84 -11.71
C GLU A 6 1.78 -27.46 -12.75
N ILE A 7 2.21 -27.25 -13.99
CA ILE A 7 1.29 -27.05 -15.12
C ILE A 7 0.43 -28.32 -15.31
N GLY A 8 1.03 -29.51 -15.25
CA GLY A 8 0.32 -30.78 -15.33
C GLY A 8 -0.75 -30.95 -14.24
N LYS A 9 -0.42 -30.60 -12.99
CA LYS A 9 -1.38 -30.59 -11.87
C LYS A 9 -2.55 -29.66 -12.14
N LYS A 10 -2.30 -28.45 -12.66
CA LYS A 10 -3.36 -27.49 -13.02
C LYS A 10 -4.28 -28.04 -14.10
N ILE A 11 -3.73 -28.63 -15.16
CA ILE A 11 -4.51 -29.30 -16.22
C ILE A 11 -5.40 -30.40 -15.63
N ASN A 12 -4.86 -31.24 -14.74
CA ASN A 12 -5.63 -32.30 -14.06
C ASN A 12 -6.79 -31.74 -13.23
N ILE A 13 -6.56 -30.66 -12.48
CA ILE A 13 -7.57 -30.00 -11.65
C ILE A 13 -8.70 -29.45 -12.53
N PHE A 14 -8.37 -28.71 -13.59
CA PHE A 14 -9.38 -28.11 -14.46
C PHE A 14 -10.17 -29.16 -15.25
N ARG A 15 -9.50 -30.22 -15.73
CA ARG A 15 -10.19 -31.35 -16.38
C ARG A 15 -11.20 -32.01 -15.44
N LYS A 16 -10.79 -32.32 -14.21
CA LYS A 16 -11.69 -32.92 -13.21
C LYS A 16 -12.84 -31.99 -12.84
N LYS A 17 -12.60 -30.68 -12.72
CA LYS A 17 -13.64 -29.68 -12.45
C LYS A 17 -14.69 -29.62 -13.57
N LYS A 18 -14.28 -29.88 -14.80
CA LYS A 18 -15.18 -29.99 -15.97
C LYS A 18 -15.89 -31.36 -16.06
N GLY A 19 -15.58 -32.30 -15.17
CA GLY A 19 -16.12 -33.65 -15.17
C GLY A 19 -15.56 -34.56 -16.27
N TRP A 20 -14.50 -34.14 -16.96
CA TRP A 20 -13.96 -34.87 -18.11
C TRP A 20 -13.01 -35.99 -17.69
N THR A 21 -13.06 -37.11 -18.40
CA THR A 21 -12.07 -38.17 -18.38
C THR A 21 -10.81 -37.76 -19.15
N VAL A 22 -9.69 -38.46 -18.89
CA VAL A 22 -8.43 -38.22 -19.62
C VAL A 22 -8.60 -38.49 -21.13
N GLN A 23 -9.49 -39.41 -21.49
CA GLN A 23 -9.79 -39.71 -22.90
C GLN A 23 -10.52 -38.54 -23.55
N GLU A 24 -11.57 -38.00 -22.91
CA GLU A 24 -12.35 -36.88 -23.44
C GLU A 24 -11.50 -35.62 -23.66
N LEU A 25 -10.58 -35.31 -22.73
CA LEU A 25 -9.63 -34.23 -22.96
C LEU A 25 -8.69 -34.54 -24.14
N GLY A 26 -8.23 -35.79 -24.26
CA GLY A 26 -7.39 -36.23 -25.38
C GLY A 26 -8.08 -36.09 -26.73
N ASP A 27 -9.33 -36.52 -26.81
CA ASP A 27 -10.15 -36.41 -28.02
C ASP A 27 -10.36 -34.94 -28.41
N ALA A 28 -10.61 -34.06 -27.43
CA ALA A 28 -10.81 -32.64 -27.66
C ALA A 28 -9.56 -31.92 -28.21
N ILE A 29 -8.35 -32.39 -27.87
CA ILE A 29 -7.08 -31.79 -28.34
C ILE A 29 -6.37 -32.65 -29.39
N CYS A 30 -7.03 -33.67 -29.94
CA CYS A 30 -6.46 -34.61 -30.91
C CYS A 30 -5.17 -35.30 -30.42
N LYS A 31 -5.10 -35.70 -29.14
CA LYS A 31 -3.97 -36.44 -28.54
C LYS A 31 -4.44 -37.72 -27.87
N SER A 32 -3.56 -38.72 -27.80
CA SER A 32 -3.87 -39.97 -27.11
C SER A 32 -4.07 -39.76 -25.60
N LYS A 33 -4.91 -40.58 -24.97
CA LYS A 33 -5.06 -40.65 -23.50
C LYS A 33 -3.72 -40.81 -22.77
N ALA A 34 -2.79 -41.58 -23.34
CA ALA A 34 -1.46 -41.76 -22.78
C ALA A 34 -0.66 -40.45 -22.79
N THR A 35 -0.76 -39.66 -23.87
CA THR A 35 -0.11 -38.35 -23.99
C THR A 35 -0.66 -37.36 -22.96
N VAL A 36 -1.99 -37.26 -22.83
CA VAL A 36 -2.63 -36.38 -21.83
C VAL A 36 -2.24 -36.77 -20.40
N SER A 37 -2.23 -38.07 -20.10
CA SER A 37 -1.77 -38.58 -18.79
C SER A 37 -0.31 -38.18 -18.49
N LYS A 38 0.55 -38.17 -19.51
CA LYS A 38 1.95 -37.72 -19.37
C LYS A 38 2.04 -36.20 -19.17
N TYR A 39 1.21 -35.40 -19.85
CA TYR A 39 1.12 -33.96 -19.59
C TYR A 39 0.68 -33.67 -18.15
N GLU A 40 -0.38 -34.32 -17.67
CA GLU A 40 -0.90 -34.11 -16.31
C GLU A 40 0.10 -34.49 -15.21
N LYS A 41 0.99 -35.44 -15.50
CA LYS A 41 2.05 -35.87 -14.58
C LYS A 41 3.36 -35.09 -14.78
N GLY A 42 3.43 -34.17 -15.74
CA GLY A 42 4.66 -33.44 -16.08
C GLY A 42 5.78 -34.32 -16.65
N GLN A 43 5.46 -35.50 -17.18
CA GLN A 43 6.44 -36.48 -17.67
C GLN A 43 6.99 -36.15 -19.06
N ILE A 44 6.26 -35.36 -19.85
CA ILE A 44 6.67 -34.86 -21.16
C ILE A 44 6.46 -33.35 -21.22
N SER A 45 7.26 -32.67 -22.03
CA SER A 45 7.11 -31.24 -22.29
C SER A 45 5.85 -30.97 -23.12
N LEU A 46 5.14 -29.91 -22.76
CA LEU A 46 4.00 -29.36 -23.48
C LEU A 46 4.48 -28.12 -24.24
N ASP A 47 4.24 -28.07 -25.55
CA ASP A 47 4.47 -26.86 -26.34
C ASP A 47 3.36 -25.81 -26.11
N VAL A 48 3.62 -24.58 -26.56
CA VAL A 48 2.70 -23.45 -26.35
C VAL A 48 1.37 -23.68 -27.07
N ASP A 49 1.38 -24.20 -28.30
CA ASP A 49 0.15 -24.43 -29.06
C ASP A 49 -0.75 -25.45 -28.34
N THR A 50 -0.18 -26.56 -27.87
CA THR A 50 -0.91 -27.57 -27.10
C THR A 50 -1.43 -27.02 -25.77
N LEU A 51 -0.71 -26.07 -25.13
CA LEU A 51 -1.22 -25.38 -23.94
C LEU A 51 -2.49 -24.59 -24.25
N TYR A 52 -2.51 -23.88 -25.39
CA TYR A 52 -3.67 -23.11 -25.85
C TYR A 52 -4.83 -24.02 -26.24
N ASP A 53 -4.56 -25.14 -26.93
CA ASP A 53 -5.57 -26.15 -27.26
C ASP A 53 -6.22 -26.73 -26.00
N ILE A 54 -5.41 -27.05 -24.98
CA ILE A 54 -5.92 -27.53 -23.69
C ILE A 54 -6.73 -26.44 -22.98
N ALA A 55 -6.25 -25.20 -22.98
CA ALA A 55 -6.95 -24.08 -22.36
C ALA A 55 -8.33 -23.85 -23.02
N ALA A 56 -8.37 -23.85 -24.36
CA ALA A 56 -9.60 -23.75 -25.14
C ALA A 56 -10.54 -24.93 -24.86
N ALA A 57 -10.02 -26.16 -24.88
CA ALA A 57 -10.80 -27.37 -24.59
C ALA A 57 -11.38 -27.35 -23.16
N LEU A 58 -10.65 -26.81 -22.19
CA LEU A 58 -11.10 -26.70 -20.80
C LEU A 58 -11.97 -25.45 -20.54
N GLY A 59 -11.98 -24.47 -21.43
CA GLY A 59 -12.72 -23.21 -21.26
C GLY A 59 -12.08 -22.28 -20.23
N VAL A 60 -10.76 -22.29 -20.13
CA VAL A 60 -9.96 -21.46 -19.23
C VAL A 60 -8.97 -20.64 -20.05
N SER A 61 -8.45 -19.57 -19.45
CA SER A 61 -7.37 -18.82 -20.09
C SER A 61 -6.03 -19.57 -19.94
N PRO A 62 -5.10 -19.53 -20.92
CA PRO A 62 -3.81 -20.20 -20.83
C PRO A 62 -3.02 -19.82 -19.55
N GLU A 63 -3.16 -18.57 -19.08
CA GLU A 63 -2.53 -18.06 -17.86
C GLU A 63 -2.97 -18.82 -16.60
N GLN A 64 -4.19 -19.37 -16.59
CA GLN A 64 -4.68 -20.17 -15.46
C GLN A 64 -3.96 -21.52 -15.35
N LEU A 65 -3.45 -22.04 -16.48
CA LEU A 65 -2.68 -23.29 -16.56
C LEU A 65 -1.19 -23.08 -16.24
N LEU A 66 -0.67 -21.86 -16.40
CA LEU A 66 0.73 -21.54 -16.12
C LEU A 66 1.06 -21.64 -14.62
N TYR A 67 2.29 -22.06 -14.33
CA TYR A 67 2.86 -21.99 -12.98
C TYR A 67 3.49 -20.62 -12.76
N TYR A 68 2.99 -19.91 -11.75
CA TYR A 68 3.67 -18.73 -11.22
C TYR A 68 4.69 -19.22 -10.21
N ALA A 69 5.96 -19.23 -10.60
CA ALA A 69 7.01 -19.34 -9.62
C ALA A 69 6.81 -18.22 -8.59
N PRO A 70 6.94 -18.49 -7.27
CA PRO A 70 7.00 -17.41 -6.31
C PRO A 70 8.08 -16.47 -6.83
N GLU A 71 7.71 -15.22 -7.11
CA GLU A 71 8.70 -14.22 -7.48
C GLU A 71 9.79 -14.28 -6.42
N PRO A 72 11.08 -14.29 -6.82
CA PRO A 72 12.13 -14.08 -5.83
C PRO A 72 11.71 -12.82 -5.08
N GLU A 73 11.49 -12.94 -3.76
CA GLU A 73 11.10 -11.78 -2.97
C GLU A 73 12.01 -10.64 -3.39
N PRO A 74 11.45 -9.47 -3.77
CA PRO A 74 12.27 -8.36 -4.23
C PRO A 74 13.40 -8.23 -3.23
N VAL A 75 14.65 -8.31 -3.72
CA VAL A 75 15.85 -8.25 -2.89
C VAL A 75 15.63 -7.09 -1.94
N ARG A 76 15.32 -7.41 -0.68
CA ARG A 76 15.00 -6.41 0.34
C ARG A 76 16.33 -5.71 0.53
N GLN A 77 16.53 -4.57 -0.13
CA GLN A 77 17.66 -3.71 0.20
C GLN A 77 17.59 -3.52 1.71
N GLU A 78 18.70 -3.75 2.40
CA GLU A 78 18.79 -3.53 3.83
C GLU A 78 18.40 -2.08 4.13
N ASP A 79 17.14 -1.89 4.53
CA ASP A 79 16.74 -1.34 5.82
C ASP A 79 17.34 0.00 6.24
N ALA A 80 17.75 0.85 5.29
CA ALA A 80 18.15 2.21 5.61
C ALA A 80 16.91 3.01 6.03
N VAL A 81 16.69 3.11 7.35
CA VAL A 81 15.75 4.07 7.93
C VAL A 81 16.13 5.45 7.40
N PRO A 82 15.23 6.16 6.68
CA PRO A 82 15.57 7.46 6.14
C PRO A 82 16.04 8.39 7.26
N SER A 83 17.01 9.25 6.98
CA SER A 83 17.64 10.14 7.97
C SER A 83 16.63 10.96 8.79
N PHE A 84 15.51 11.34 8.18
CA PHE A 84 14.40 11.99 8.87
C PHE A 84 13.84 11.17 10.06
N PHE A 85 13.80 9.84 9.97
CA PHE A 85 13.24 8.96 11.01
C PHE A 85 14.29 8.40 11.98
N GLN A 86 15.58 8.67 11.76
CA GLN A 86 16.65 8.16 12.62
C GLN A 86 16.52 8.69 14.06
N GLY A 87 16.41 7.77 15.02
CA GLY A 87 16.27 8.09 16.45
C GLY A 87 14.92 8.72 16.82
N ILE A 88 13.97 8.81 15.89
CA ILE A 88 12.67 9.43 16.12
C ILE A 88 11.63 8.38 16.51
N ARG A 89 11.03 8.57 17.69
CA ARG A 89 9.89 7.76 18.17
C ARG A 89 8.56 8.50 18.11
N ARG A 90 8.60 9.82 17.97
CA ARG A 90 7.43 10.69 17.99
C ARG A 90 7.56 11.73 16.90
N LEU A 91 6.48 11.89 16.15
CA LEU A 91 6.33 12.93 15.14
C LEU A 91 5.10 13.77 15.49
N TYR A 92 5.19 15.06 15.20
CA TYR A 92 4.14 16.02 15.47
C TYR A 92 3.58 16.49 14.13
N MET A 93 2.29 16.29 13.92
CA MET A 93 1.60 16.65 12.69
C MET A 93 0.69 17.84 12.94
N TYR A 94 0.76 18.81 12.04
CA TYR A 94 0.00 20.05 12.10
C TYR A 94 -0.80 20.22 10.81
N THR A 95 -2.10 20.49 10.96
CA THR A 95 -3.01 20.81 9.86
C THR A 95 -3.87 21.98 10.25
N PHE A 96 -4.22 22.83 9.29
CA PHE A 96 -5.15 23.92 9.53
C PHE A 96 -6.54 23.52 9.02
N ASP A 97 -7.55 23.56 9.90
CA ASP A 97 -8.93 23.28 9.55
C ASP A 97 -9.68 24.59 9.30
N GLY A 98 -9.95 24.88 8.03
CA GLY A 98 -10.64 26.11 7.62
C GLY A 98 -12.11 26.17 8.03
N ARG A 99 -12.74 25.08 8.49
CA ARG A 99 -14.17 25.07 8.87
C ARG A 99 -14.42 25.70 10.23
N ASN A 100 -13.51 25.46 11.17
CA ASN A 100 -13.52 26.03 12.51
C ASN A 100 -12.38 27.05 12.71
N ASN A 101 -11.60 27.33 11.65
CA ASN A 101 -10.50 28.28 11.63
C ASN A 101 -9.47 28.00 12.73
N SER A 102 -9.13 26.72 12.92
CA SER A 102 -8.25 26.29 14.02
C SER A 102 -7.11 25.41 13.55
N LEU A 103 -6.03 25.44 14.33
CA LEU A 103 -4.89 24.53 14.18
C LEU A 103 -5.24 23.19 14.83
N SER A 104 -5.21 22.12 14.05
CA SER A 104 -5.25 20.75 14.56
C SER A 104 -3.85 20.20 14.74
N ARG A 105 -3.61 19.64 15.94
CA ARG A 105 -2.35 19.03 16.37
C ARG A 105 -2.57 17.54 16.49
N SER A 106 -1.65 16.75 15.98
CA SER A 106 -1.69 15.30 16.11
C SER A 106 -0.32 14.76 16.47
N LEU A 107 -0.27 13.70 17.26
CA LEU A 107 0.96 12.99 17.60
C LEU A 107 0.96 11.63 16.91
N ILE A 108 2.07 11.29 16.26
CA ILE A 108 2.31 9.97 15.71
C ILE A 108 3.44 9.32 16.51
N GLU A 109 3.13 8.20 17.16
CA GLU A 109 4.12 7.35 17.81
C GLU A 109 4.58 6.22 16.88
N ILE A 110 5.90 6.07 16.77
CA ILE A 110 6.55 5.05 15.98
C ILE A 110 7.02 3.94 16.92
N GLY A 111 6.45 2.76 16.74
CA GLY A 111 6.80 1.53 17.44
C GLY A 111 8.02 0.84 16.85
N GLY A 112 8.28 -0.37 17.35
CA GLY A 112 9.38 -1.20 16.85
C GLY A 112 9.14 -1.70 15.43
N LYS A 113 10.25 -1.95 14.74
CA LYS A 113 10.27 -2.63 13.45
C LYS A 113 9.69 -4.05 13.56
N GLN A 114 8.85 -4.43 12.60
CA GLN A 114 8.20 -5.72 12.50
C GLN A 114 8.97 -6.65 11.54
N ALA A 115 8.64 -7.94 11.54
CA ALA A 115 9.33 -8.96 10.71
C ALA A 115 9.17 -8.74 9.19
N ASP A 116 8.15 -8.00 8.78
CA ASP A 116 7.83 -7.66 7.39
C ASP A 116 8.46 -6.33 6.93
N ASN A 117 9.45 -5.82 7.67
CA ASN A 117 10.10 -4.53 7.40
C ASN A 117 9.17 -3.30 7.54
N THR A 118 8.04 -3.44 8.23
CA THR A 118 7.16 -2.32 8.55
C THR A 118 7.34 -1.85 9.98
N TYR A 119 6.87 -0.65 10.29
CA TYR A 119 6.85 -0.10 11.65
C TYR A 119 5.41 0.01 12.12
N LYS A 120 5.11 -0.52 13.31
CA LYS A 120 3.81 -0.28 13.94
C LYS A 120 3.73 1.20 14.32
N VAL A 121 2.67 1.88 13.93
CA VAL A 121 2.46 3.29 14.26
C VAL A 121 1.10 3.51 14.93
N MET A 122 1.04 4.49 15.81
CA MET A 122 -0.20 4.95 16.45
C MET A 122 -0.32 6.45 16.25
N MET A 123 -1.51 6.93 15.90
CA MET A 123 -1.77 8.35 15.73
C MET A 123 -2.88 8.80 16.67
N TYR A 124 -2.60 9.88 17.40
CA TYR A 124 -3.52 10.60 18.28
C TYR A 124 -3.88 11.89 17.55
N MET A 125 -5.10 11.96 17.03
CA MET A 125 -5.52 13.01 16.11
C MET A 125 -6.38 14.06 16.81
N THR A 126 -6.14 15.33 16.49
CA THR A 126 -6.81 16.49 17.09
C THR A 126 -6.67 16.50 18.62
N CYS A 127 -5.43 16.65 19.10
CA CYS A 127 -5.12 16.85 20.51
C CYS A 127 -5.27 18.32 20.89
N ASP A 128 -5.88 18.60 22.04
CA ASP A 128 -5.93 19.96 22.62
C ASP A 128 -4.53 20.41 23.06
N ASP A 129 -3.83 19.53 23.78
CA ASP A 129 -2.44 19.69 24.18
C ASP A 129 -1.65 18.43 23.79
N VAL A 130 -0.56 18.64 23.07
CA VAL A 130 0.36 17.58 22.65
C VAL A 130 1.08 16.95 23.84
N ALA A 131 1.25 17.67 24.95
CA ALA A 131 1.80 17.09 26.19
C ALA A 131 0.82 16.07 26.81
N GLN A 132 -0.48 16.27 26.61
CA GLN A 132 -1.56 15.39 27.07
C GLN A 132 -2.25 14.68 25.89
N TYR A 133 -1.47 14.27 24.88
CA TYR A 133 -1.95 13.69 23.62
C TYR A 133 -2.90 12.49 23.75
N GLN A 134 -2.95 11.84 24.92
CA GLN A 134 -3.90 10.77 25.19
C GLN A 134 -5.36 11.28 25.22
N HIS A 135 -5.55 12.57 25.50
CA HIS A 135 -6.81 13.30 25.43
C HIS A 135 -6.98 13.87 24.01
N CYS A 136 -7.14 12.99 23.04
CA CYS A 136 -7.33 13.34 21.63
C CYS A 136 -8.73 12.95 21.17
N GLU A 137 -9.19 13.57 20.07
CA GLU A 137 -10.50 13.28 19.51
C GLU A 137 -10.58 11.85 18.94
N ASN A 138 -9.53 11.41 18.24
CA ASN A 138 -9.52 10.12 17.56
C ASN A 138 -8.18 9.40 17.72
N THR A 139 -8.25 8.08 17.90
CA THR A 139 -7.04 7.23 17.91
C THR A 139 -7.03 6.30 16.71
N TYR A 140 -5.86 6.18 16.11
CA TYR A 140 -5.61 5.32 14.98
C TYR A 140 -4.45 4.39 15.24
N THR A 141 -4.52 3.20 14.66
CA THR A 141 -3.42 2.25 14.62
C THR A 141 -3.08 1.92 13.18
N GLY A 142 -1.81 1.65 12.89
CA GLY A 142 -1.38 1.54 11.51
C GLY A 142 0.00 0.95 11.33
N ARG A 143 0.44 0.99 10.07
CA ARG A 143 1.77 0.58 9.64
C ARG A 143 2.44 1.70 8.86
N MET A 144 3.74 1.87 9.08
CA MET A 144 4.61 2.73 8.30
C MET A 144 5.59 1.89 7.50
N VAL A 145 5.75 2.25 6.24
CA VAL A 145 6.64 1.59 5.28
C VAL A 145 7.54 2.65 4.65
N HIS A 146 8.84 2.39 4.65
CA HIS A 146 9.81 3.19 3.91
C HIS A 146 10.05 2.55 2.54
N TYR A 147 9.87 3.35 1.50
CA TYR A 147 10.29 3.08 0.13
C TYR A 147 11.42 4.07 -0.22
N ASP A 148 12.16 3.79 -1.30
CA ASP A 148 13.33 4.57 -1.72
C ASP A 148 13.06 6.09 -1.78
N ALA A 149 11.95 6.49 -2.38
CA ALA A 149 11.59 7.91 -2.56
C ALA A 149 10.37 8.36 -1.72
N LEU A 150 9.77 7.47 -0.93
CA LEU A 150 8.51 7.74 -0.26
C LEU A 150 8.43 6.99 1.08
N THR A 151 8.02 7.67 2.14
CA THR A 151 7.51 7.00 3.35
C THR A 151 5.99 7.11 3.36
N ARG A 152 5.33 5.95 3.52
CA ARG A 152 3.88 5.89 3.65
C ARG A 152 3.49 5.42 5.03
N LEU A 153 2.55 6.13 5.64
CA LEU A 153 1.88 5.71 6.86
C LEU A 153 0.41 5.45 6.52
N VAL A 154 -0.08 4.25 6.82
CA VAL A 154 -1.49 3.88 6.66
C VAL A 154 -2.06 3.58 8.03
N PHE A 155 -3.10 4.31 8.38
CA PHE A 155 -3.79 4.26 9.65
C PHE A 155 -5.23 3.82 9.46
N GLN A 156 -5.75 3.12 10.45
CA GLN A 156 -7.15 2.73 10.58
C GLN A 156 -7.66 3.23 11.93
N ASN A 157 -8.82 3.88 11.92
CA ASN A 157 -9.44 4.35 13.15
C ASN A 157 -9.79 3.14 14.04
N ARG A 158 -9.54 3.27 15.34
CA ARG A 158 -9.78 2.21 16.31
C ARG A 158 -11.27 1.89 16.50
N ASP A 159 -12.11 2.91 16.46
CA ASP A 159 -13.55 2.79 16.75
C ASP A 159 -14.37 2.63 15.46
N THR A 160 -13.87 3.15 14.33
CA THR A 160 -14.52 3.12 13.01
C THR A 160 -13.64 2.45 11.95
N PRO A 161 -13.62 1.10 11.82
CA PRO A 161 -12.70 0.39 10.92
C PRO A 161 -12.78 0.78 9.43
N MET A 162 -13.91 1.34 9.00
CA MET A 162 -14.09 1.88 7.64
C MET A 162 -13.20 3.13 7.40
N GLU A 163 -12.90 3.88 8.45
CA GLU A 163 -12.11 5.10 8.37
C GLU A 163 -10.62 4.77 8.29
N GLN A 164 -10.06 5.05 7.11
CA GLN A 164 -8.63 4.96 6.86
C GLN A 164 -8.06 6.36 6.64
N TYR A 165 -6.86 6.56 7.18
CA TYR A 165 -6.11 7.80 7.04
C TYR A 165 -4.72 7.46 6.54
N THR A 166 -4.30 8.05 5.43
CA THR A 166 -3.00 7.79 4.82
C THR A 166 -2.19 9.06 4.73
N ILE A 167 -0.90 8.96 5.05
CA ILE A 167 0.08 10.03 4.91
C ILE A 167 1.16 9.55 3.94
N ASN A 168 1.39 10.34 2.89
CA ASN A 168 2.52 10.17 1.99
C ASN A 168 3.52 11.31 2.23
N MET A 169 4.73 10.93 2.61
CA MET A 169 5.85 11.83 2.83
C MET A 169 6.93 11.48 1.82
N LEU A 170 7.39 12.45 1.03
CA LEU A 170 8.56 12.23 0.18
C LEU A 170 9.76 11.87 1.07
N ALA A 171 10.32 10.68 0.86
CA ALA A 171 11.50 10.26 1.59
C ALA A 171 12.65 11.14 1.10
N SER A 172 13.12 12.01 1.97
CA SER A 172 14.31 12.79 1.70
C SER A 172 15.46 12.14 2.45
N TYR A 173 16.53 11.82 1.73
CA TYR A 173 17.80 11.44 2.35
C TYR A 173 18.37 12.57 3.22
N LEU A 174 17.85 13.80 3.10
CA LEU A 174 18.25 14.93 3.93
C LEU A 174 17.49 14.93 5.25
N ASP A 175 18.27 14.91 6.32
CA ASP A 175 17.76 15.18 7.67
C ASP A 175 17.26 16.63 7.73
N ALA A 176 15.95 16.79 7.85
CA ALA A 176 15.29 18.09 7.95
C ALA A 176 14.47 18.15 9.25
N PRO A 177 14.31 19.35 9.86
CA PRO A 177 13.54 19.50 11.09
C PRO A 177 12.04 19.22 10.90
N TYR A 178 11.55 19.39 9.67
CA TYR A 178 10.17 19.15 9.27
C TYR A 178 10.08 18.66 7.82
N LYS A 179 8.92 18.09 7.47
CA LYS A 179 8.53 17.69 6.12
C LYS A 179 7.09 18.05 5.85
N TRP A 180 6.83 18.61 4.67
CA TRP A 180 5.50 18.72 4.12
C TRP A 180 5.02 17.35 3.65
N VAL A 181 3.77 17.02 3.94
CA VAL A 181 3.15 15.74 3.57
C VAL A 181 1.79 15.96 2.95
N LEU A 182 1.40 15.03 2.08
CA LEU A 182 0.04 14.91 1.59
C LEU A 182 -0.65 13.83 2.41
N ASN A 183 -1.69 14.22 3.13
CA ASN A 183 -2.56 13.29 3.83
C ASN A 183 -3.91 13.18 3.11
N TYR A 184 -4.53 12.01 3.16
CA TYR A 184 -5.89 11.81 2.68
C TYR A 184 -6.61 10.80 3.55
N GLY A 185 -7.92 10.96 3.66
CA GLY A 185 -8.75 10.13 4.51
C GLY A 185 -10.19 10.61 4.47
N LEU A 186 -10.94 10.28 5.51
CA LEU A 186 -12.28 10.80 5.70
C LEU A 186 -12.24 11.99 6.65
N SER A 187 -13.06 12.98 6.35
CA SER A 187 -13.47 13.95 7.34
C SER A 187 -14.81 13.53 7.91
N SER A 188 -15.05 13.76 9.20
CA SER A 188 -16.30 13.42 9.87
C SER A 188 -17.33 14.55 9.87
N ARG A 189 -16.91 15.81 9.64
CA ARG A 189 -17.75 17.01 9.81
C ARG A 189 -17.48 18.10 8.76
N PRO A 190 -17.96 18.00 7.51
CA PRO A 190 -18.93 17.00 7.01
C PRO A 190 -18.27 15.67 6.63
N PHE A 191 -19.10 14.63 6.53
CA PHE A 191 -18.65 13.30 6.13
C PHE A 191 -18.26 13.27 4.64
N MET A 192 -16.96 13.36 4.35
CA MET A 192 -16.46 13.40 2.96
C MET A 192 -15.01 12.92 2.85
N PRO A 193 -14.60 12.37 1.70
CA PRO A 193 -13.19 12.17 1.39
C PRO A 193 -12.46 13.51 1.32
N ILE A 194 -11.28 13.57 1.93
CA ILE A 194 -10.43 14.77 1.91
C ILE A 194 -9.00 14.40 1.54
N ALA A 195 -8.32 15.34 0.87
CA ALA A 195 -6.88 15.39 0.76
C ALA A 195 -6.42 16.75 1.28
N ALA A 196 -5.42 16.76 2.16
CA ALA A 196 -4.92 17.98 2.76
C ALA A 196 -3.39 18.00 2.79
N LYS A 197 -2.87 19.22 2.84
CA LYS A 197 -1.46 19.51 3.12
C LYS A 197 -1.29 19.55 4.63
N ALA A 198 -0.29 18.83 5.13
CA ALA A 198 0.10 18.86 6.54
C ALA A 198 1.61 19.06 6.66
N LEU A 199 2.03 19.51 7.84
CA LEU A 199 3.43 19.59 8.21
C LEU A 199 3.72 18.58 9.31
N ILE A 200 4.77 17.76 9.13
CA ILE A 200 5.27 16.85 10.15
C ILE A 200 6.62 17.35 10.64
N THR A 201 6.80 17.47 11.96
CA THR A 201 8.04 17.89 12.61
C THR A 201 8.58 16.82 13.57
N LYS A 202 9.88 16.86 13.84
CA LYS A 202 10.56 15.99 14.82
C LYS A 202 10.35 16.40 16.28
N LYS A 203 10.04 17.68 16.51
CA LYS A 203 9.84 18.30 17.83
C LYS A 203 8.63 19.22 17.79
N PRO A 204 7.95 19.48 18.92
CA PRO A 204 6.88 20.48 18.98
C PRO A 204 7.40 21.83 18.46
N THR A 205 6.64 22.45 17.57
CA THR A 205 7.00 23.73 16.95
C THR A 205 6.18 24.87 17.56
N ALA A 206 6.78 26.05 17.69
CA ALA A 206 6.08 27.24 18.15
C ALA A 206 5.01 27.68 17.13
N GLU A 207 3.79 27.90 17.59
CA GLU A 207 2.62 28.16 16.77
C GLU A 207 2.47 29.65 16.47
N THR A 208 3.52 30.21 15.85
CA THR A 208 3.53 31.63 15.46
C THR A 208 2.50 31.89 14.35
N ALA A 209 2.11 33.16 14.18
CA ALA A 209 1.20 33.55 13.10
C ALA A 209 1.74 33.15 11.71
N ASP A 210 3.05 33.28 11.49
CA ASP A 210 3.70 32.86 10.25
C ASP A 210 3.67 31.35 10.04
N PHE A 211 3.84 30.58 11.11
CA PHE A 211 3.72 29.12 11.07
C PHE A 211 2.31 28.69 10.67
N ILE A 212 1.29 29.26 11.32
CA ILE A 212 -0.11 28.98 11.00
C ILE A 212 -0.43 29.39 9.56
N LYS A 213 0.07 30.54 9.11
CA LYS A 213 -0.08 31.00 7.72
C LYS A 213 0.57 30.05 6.72
N ALA A 214 1.71 29.45 7.04
CA ALA A 214 2.37 28.48 6.16
C ALA A 214 1.55 27.19 5.96
N LEU A 215 0.73 26.79 6.95
CA LEU A 215 -0.16 25.64 6.86
C LEU A 215 -1.38 25.88 5.95
N HIS A 216 -1.70 27.14 5.65
CA HIS A 216 -2.79 27.45 4.73
C HIS A 216 -2.41 27.09 3.29
N ILE A 217 -3.43 26.73 2.50
CA ILE A 217 -3.28 26.62 1.05
C ILE A 217 -2.93 28.00 0.50
N SER A 218 -1.71 28.14 -0.03
CA SER A 218 -1.19 29.39 -0.57
C SER A 218 -1.71 29.64 -2.00
N LYS A 219 -1.51 30.87 -2.49
CA LYS A 219 -1.79 31.20 -3.90
C LYS A 219 -0.98 30.33 -4.86
N GLU A 220 0.23 29.95 -4.47
CA GLU A 220 1.10 29.08 -5.28
C GLU A 220 0.58 27.63 -5.29
N ASP A 221 0.13 27.11 -4.15
CA ASP A 221 -0.51 25.79 -4.08
C ASP A 221 -1.74 25.73 -5.01
N ILE A 222 -2.57 26.79 -5.05
CA ILE A 222 -3.73 26.90 -5.96
C ILE A 222 -3.28 26.96 -7.43
N ARG A 223 -2.21 27.70 -7.72
CA ARG A 223 -1.64 27.82 -9.08
C ARG A 223 -1.19 26.46 -9.59
N ILE A 224 -0.43 25.72 -8.78
CA ILE A 224 0.05 24.36 -9.10
C ILE A 224 -1.12 23.40 -9.24
N LEU A 225 -2.11 23.46 -8.33
CA LEU A 225 -3.30 22.63 -8.40
C LEU A 225 -4.04 22.80 -9.72
N LYS A 226 -4.25 24.04 -10.15
CA LYS A 226 -4.90 24.34 -11.44
C LYS A 226 -4.05 23.91 -12.64
N LEU A 227 -2.72 24.09 -12.55
CA LEU A 227 -1.80 23.75 -13.62
C LEU A 227 -1.70 22.24 -13.85
N TYR A 228 -1.57 21.45 -12.78
CA TYR A 228 -1.41 19.99 -12.85
C TYR A 228 -2.74 19.25 -12.76
N ASN A 229 -3.84 19.94 -12.43
CA ASN A 229 -5.12 19.35 -12.06
C ASN A 229 -4.98 18.30 -10.92
N MET A 230 -4.06 18.56 -9.98
CA MET A 230 -3.67 17.66 -8.90
C MET A 230 -3.27 18.45 -7.66
N LEU A 231 -3.70 18.01 -6.47
CA LEU A 231 -3.16 18.54 -5.21
C LEU A 231 -1.77 17.94 -4.96
N ALA A 232 -0.74 18.69 -5.29
CA ALA A 232 0.65 18.33 -5.03
C ALA A 232 1.16 19.03 -3.77
N VAL A 233 1.90 18.30 -2.95
CA VAL A 233 2.64 18.88 -1.83
C VAL A 233 4.13 18.74 -2.16
N THR A 234 4.72 19.84 -2.60
CA THR A 234 6.16 19.95 -2.85
C THR A 234 6.81 20.52 -1.59
N GLY A 235 7.72 19.75 -1.00
CA GLY A 235 8.48 20.15 0.19
C GLY A 235 9.63 21.07 -0.14
#